data_AF-B6BTB6-F1
#
_entry.id   AF-B6BTB6-F1
#
_cell.length_a   1.000
_cell.length_b   1.000
_cell.length_c   1.000
_cell.angle_alpha   90.00
_cell.angle_beta   90.00
_cell.angle_gamma   90.00
#
_symmetry.space_group_name_H-M   'P 1'
#
loop_
_entity.id
_entity.type
_entity.pdbx_description
1 polymer ?
#
loop_
_entity_poly.entity_id
_entity_poly.type
_entity_poly.pdbx_seq_one_letter_code
_entity_poly.pdbx_strand_id
1 'polypeptide(L)'
;MRLVVTDSKFNPNPFWDQPIEGDINTPSNQLVEFFDQNGYDLTVLEQIYAEANQAKTTVHRNSEHITLRQTWFEDDAPKTSGAHINHAVMFERKGFSGDALLQLREWAQQSPQLYKLIAMRPKWGLDFSIDYCDEEGNVFELLHWEFDGFDYQEIYNKKIHIEEFLITQDWEERAKKMLEQKDDWHSLDFFEQSEWKTHFFGIDKERFKMVLWK
;
A
#
# COMPACT_ATOMS: atom_id res chain seq x y z
N MET A 1 0.97 -18.13 -14.30
CA MET A 1 0.61 -17.71 -12.94
C MET A 1 -0.63 -18.42 -12.45
N ARG A 2 -0.62 -18.87 -11.19
CA ARG A 2 -1.82 -19.22 -10.43
C ARG A 2 -1.81 -18.39 -9.15
N LEU A 3 -2.71 -17.41 -9.07
CA LEU A 3 -2.83 -16.52 -7.92
C LEU A 3 -3.39 -17.25 -6.70
N VAL A 4 -2.72 -17.10 -5.57
CA VAL A 4 -3.15 -17.62 -4.27
C VAL A 4 -3.17 -16.48 -3.27
N VAL A 5 -4.31 -16.31 -2.60
CA VAL A 5 -4.48 -15.35 -1.50
C VAL A 5 -3.67 -15.83 -0.30
N THR A 6 -2.90 -14.96 0.33
CA THR A 6 -2.16 -15.28 1.56
C THR A 6 -3.06 -15.23 2.80
N ASP A 7 -2.58 -15.74 3.93
CA ASP A 7 -3.27 -15.62 5.23
C ASP A 7 -3.14 -14.21 5.86
N SER A 8 -2.57 -13.24 5.14
CA SER A 8 -2.35 -11.88 5.65
C SER A 8 -3.66 -11.14 5.93
N LYS A 9 -3.66 -10.40 7.05
CA LYS A 9 -4.82 -9.66 7.55
C LYS A 9 -4.39 -8.28 8.01
N PHE A 10 -5.24 -7.29 7.74
CA PHE A 10 -5.09 -5.97 8.35
C PHE A 10 -5.23 -6.08 9.86
N ASN A 11 -4.39 -5.35 10.59
CA ASN A 11 -4.53 -5.21 12.02
C ASN A 11 -5.71 -4.26 12.31
N PRO A 12 -6.75 -4.73 13.03
CA PRO A 12 -7.93 -3.93 13.31
C PRO A 12 -7.65 -2.76 14.27
N ASN A 13 -6.55 -2.77 15.01
CA ASN A 13 -6.11 -1.61 15.79
C ASN A 13 -5.52 -0.55 14.84
N PRO A 14 -6.13 0.64 14.74
CA PRO A 14 -5.69 1.66 13.79
C PRO A 14 -4.67 2.64 14.40
N PHE A 15 -4.33 2.50 15.69
CA PHE A 15 -3.49 3.45 16.40
C PHE A 15 -2.28 2.80 17.07
N TRP A 16 -1.20 3.55 17.16
CA TRP A 16 -0.21 3.40 18.22
C TRP A 16 -0.74 4.03 19.50
N ASP A 17 -0.73 3.27 20.59
CA ASP A 17 -1.22 3.73 21.90
C ASP A 17 -0.15 3.64 22.99
N GLN A 18 0.85 2.77 22.84
CA GLN A 18 2.00 2.68 23.73
C GLN A 18 3.03 3.76 23.41
N PRO A 19 3.50 4.53 24.42
CA PRO A 19 4.55 5.50 24.24
C PRO A 19 5.89 4.80 24.03
N ILE A 20 6.88 5.53 23.54
CA ILE A 20 8.26 5.03 23.54
C ILE A 20 8.75 5.03 24.99
N GLU A 21 9.24 3.89 25.47
CA GLU A 21 9.72 3.72 26.84
C GLU A 21 11.08 4.42 27.07
N GLY A 22 11.31 4.86 28.32
CA GLY A 22 12.54 5.50 28.75
C GLY A 22 12.44 7.02 28.89
N ASP A 23 13.44 7.63 29.54
CA ASP A 23 13.55 9.08 29.70
C ASP A 23 14.17 9.69 28.43
N ILE A 24 13.32 9.90 27.42
CA ILE A 24 13.73 10.40 26.10
C ILE A 24 13.39 11.89 25.99
N ASN A 25 14.42 12.71 25.77
CA ASN A 25 14.25 14.13 25.42
C ASN A 25 13.46 14.30 24.11
N THR A 26 12.89 15.49 23.88
CA THR A 26 12.22 15.83 22.61
C THR A 26 13.04 15.37 21.39
N PRO A 27 12.48 14.54 20.51
CA PRO A 27 13.21 14.00 19.36
C PRO A 27 13.58 15.09 18.36
N SER A 28 14.71 14.88 17.67
CA SER A 28 15.15 15.73 16.57
C SER A 28 14.15 15.71 15.41
N ASN A 29 14.02 16.84 14.71
CA ASN A 29 13.23 16.94 13.48
C ASN A 29 13.67 15.97 12.37
N GLN A 30 14.92 15.53 12.40
CA GLN A 30 15.45 14.52 11.46
C GLN A 30 14.66 13.22 11.50
N LEU A 31 14.06 12.88 12.65
CA LEU A 31 13.27 11.64 12.77
C LEU A 31 11.91 11.71 12.06
N VAL A 32 11.50 12.89 11.57
CA VAL A 32 10.27 13.11 10.79
C VAL A 32 10.54 13.75 9.42
N GLU A 33 11.79 13.70 8.95
CA GLU A 33 12.15 14.08 7.58
C GLU A 33 11.59 13.08 6.55
N PHE A 34 11.49 13.52 5.30
CA PHE A 34 10.90 12.75 4.19
C PHE A 34 9.51 12.18 4.49
N PHE A 35 8.74 12.90 5.31
CA PHE A 35 7.38 12.52 5.66
C PHE A 35 6.55 12.28 4.40
N ASP A 36 6.20 11.02 4.17
CA ASP A 36 5.35 10.61 3.08
C ASP A 36 3.92 11.07 3.37
N GLN A 37 3.38 12.00 2.59
CA GLN A 37 2.10 12.66 2.89
C GLN A 37 0.88 11.84 2.49
N ASN A 38 1.05 10.89 1.57
CA ASN A 38 -0.05 10.16 0.96
C ASN A 38 0.24 8.68 0.74
N GLY A 39 1.48 8.20 0.88
CA GLY A 39 1.82 6.79 0.87
C GLY A 39 1.98 6.21 2.28
N TYR A 40 2.79 5.16 2.36
CA TYR A 40 2.91 4.26 3.51
C TYR A 40 4.30 4.20 4.13
N ASP A 41 5.25 5.00 3.61
CA ASP A 41 6.59 5.06 4.19
C ASP A 41 6.53 5.68 5.59
N LEU A 42 7.06 4.96 6.56
CA LEU A 42 7.16 5.38 7.93
C LEU A 42 8.39 6.27 8.09
N THR A 43 8.21 7.43 8.70
CA THR A 43 9.34 8.18 9.24
C THR A 43 10.08 7.36 10.31
N VAL A 44 11.33 7.72 10.61
CA VAL A 44 12.12 7.01 11.63
C VAL A 44 11.40 7.03 12.99
N LEU A 45 10.74 8.14 13.34
CA LEU A 45 9.97 8.22 14.58
C LEU A 45 8.77 7.26 14.58
N GLU A 46 8.04 7.14 13.47
CA GLU A 46 6.96 6.16 13.34
C GLU A 46 7.48 4.71 13.46
N GLN A 47 8.69 4.42 12.97
CA GLN A 47 9.32 3.10 13.12
C GLN A 47 9.64 2.77 14.59
N ILE A 48 10.12 3.75 15.37
CA ILE A 48 10.39 3.56 16.81
C ILE A 48 9.08 3.31 17.56
N TYR A 49 7.99 4.02 17.21
CA TYR A 49 6.67 3.72 17.77
C TYR A 49 6.15 2.34 17.37
N ALA A 50 6.39 1.92 16.12
CA ALA A 50 6.03 0.57 15.69
C ALA A 50 6.74 -0.49 16.55
N GLU A 51 8.03 -0.31 16.86
CA GLU A 51 8.78 -1.19 17.77
C GLU A 51 8.21 -1.18 19.20
N ALA A 52 7.95 -0.01 19.76
CA ALA A 52 7.33 0.14 21.09
C ALA A 52 5.94 -0.54 21.18
N ASN A 53 5.21 -0.58 20.06
CA ASN A 53 3.91 -1.22 19.93
C ASN A 53 4.00 -2.66 19.37
N GLN A 54 5.20 -3.25 19.34
CA GLN A 54 5.47 -4.63 18.91
C GLN A 54 5.00 -4.96 17.49
N ALA A 55 4.92 -3.95 16.62
CA ALA A 55 4.56 -4.09 15.24
C ALA A 55 5.78 -4.44 14.37
N LYS A 56 5.57 -5.36 13.43
CA LYS A 56 6.60 -5.74 12.46
C LYS A 56 6.60 -4.76 11.29
N THR A 57 7.71 -4.05 11.11
CA THR A 57 7.98 -3.25 9.91
C THR A 57 8.61 -4.11 8.81
N THR A 58 8.49 -3.65 7.57
CA THR A 58 9.01 -4.36 6.39
C THR A 58 9.68 -3.36 5.44
N VAL A 59 10.84 -3.76 4.92
CA VAL A 59 11.53 -3.05 3.84
C VAL A 59 10.71 -3.16 2.55
N HIS A 60 10.44 -2.03 1.91
CA HIS A 60 9.70 -1.93 0.65
C HIS A 60 10.62 -1.38 -0.43
N ARG A 61 10.92 -2.11 -1.51
CA ARG A 61 11.88 -1.72 -2.58
C ARG A 61 13.34 -1.64 -2.13
N ASN A 62 13.70 -0.81 -1.14
CA ASN A 62 15.06 -0.66 -0.62
C ASN A 62 15.07 -0.25 0.86
N SER A 63 16.26 -0.19 1.46
CA SER A 63 16.45 0.06 2.91
C SER A 63 15.96 1.42 3.42
N GLU A 64 15.66 2.38 2.54
CA GLU A 64 15.18 3.71 2.92
C GLU A 64 13.64 3.77 3.04
N HIS A 65 12.94 2.80 2.48
CA HIS A 65 11.48 2.73 2.47
C HIS A 65 11.00 1.63 3.42
N ILE A 66 10.63 2.01 4.63
CA ILE A 66 10.16 1.10 5.68
C ILE A 66 8.67 1.31 5.89
N THR A 67 7.89 0.24 5.85
CA THR A 67 6.42 0.29 5.83
C THR A 67 5.81 -0.74 6.78
N LEU A 68 4.51 -0.64 7.10
CA LEU A 68 3.73 -1.77 7.61
C LEU A 68 3.06 -2.47 6.43
N ARG A 69 3.79 -3.40 5.81
CA ARG A 69 3.37 -4.10 4.60
C ARG A 69 3.29 -5.59 4.82
N GLN A 70 2.28 -6.22 4.24
CA GLN A 70 2.15 -7.67 4.15
C GLN A 70 1.96 -8.10 2.69
N THR A 71 2.42 -9.29 2.33
CA THR A 71 2.14 -9.88 1.01
C THR A 71 0.66 -10.24 0.92
N TRP A 72 -0.01 -9.85 -0.16
CA TRP A 72 -1.43 -10.09 -0.37
C TRP A 72 -1.70 -11.34 -1.20
N PHE A 73 -0.97 -11.48 -2.31
CA PHE A 73 -1.04 -12.64 -3.20
C PHE A 73 0.35 -13.17 -3.50
N GLU A 74 0.41 -14.47 -3.76
CA GLU A 74 1.58 -15.16 -4.28
C GLU A 74 1.21 -15.90 -5.58
N ASP A 75 2.22 -16.18 -6.41
CA ASP A 75 2.11 -17.09 -7.55
C ASP A 75 2.75 -18.42 -7.16
N ASP A 76 1.94 -19.46 -6.99
CA ASP A 76 2.42 -20.80 -6.62
C ASP A 76 2.75 -21.68 -7.85
N ALA A 77 2.63 -21.13 -9.05
CA ALA A 77 3.01 -21.76 -10.31
C ALA A 77 3.68 -20.73 -11.25
N PRO A 78 4.83 -20.16 -10.84
CA PRO A 78 5.51 -19.12 -11.59
C PRO A 78 6.01 -19.65 -12.92
N LYS A 79 5.86 -18.83 -13.96
CA LYS A 79 6.37 -19.08 -15.31
C LYS A 79 7.44 -18.04 -15.65
N THR A 80 8.25 -18.36 -16.66
CA THR A 80 9.28 -17.45 -17.19
C THR A 80 8.75 -16.50 -18.28
N SER A 81 7.54 -16.74 -18.76
CA SER A 81 6.83 -15.97 -19.80
C SER A 81 5.33 -15.98 -19.46
N GLY A 82 4.62 -14.97 -19.94
CA GLY A 82 3.22 -14.71 -19.73
C GLY A 82 2.93 -13.74 -18.58
N ALA A 83 1.69 -13.79 -18.11
CA ALA A 83 1.24 -12.95 -17.00
C ALA A 83 1.90 -13.38 -15.68
N HIS A 84 2.39 -12.41 -14.91
CA HIS A 84 3.06 -12.61 -13.62
C HIS A 84 2.86 -11.44 -12.65
N ILE A 85 2.93 -11.73 -11.35
CA ILE A 85 2.83 -10.69 -10.31
C ILE A 85 4.06 -9.79 -10.37
N ASN A 86 3.86 -8.49 -10.55
CA ASN A 86 4.88 -7.48 -10.27
C ASN A 86 4.93 -7.23 -8.74
N HIS A 87 3.79 -6.91 -8.16
CA HIS A 87 3.60 -6.83 -6.71
C HIS A 87 2.13 -7.06 -6.34
N ALA A 88 1.91 -7.58 -5.14
CA ALA A 88 0.57 -7.73 -4.57
C ALA A 88 0.68 -7.62 -3.05
N VAL A 89 0.33 -6.47 -2.50
CA VAL A 89 0.60 -6.14 -1.09
C VAL A 89 -0.54 -5.38 -0.42
N MET A 90 -0.59 -5.53 0.90
CA MET A 90 -1.47 -4.82 1.80
C MET A 90 -0.65 -3.86 2.64
N PHE A 91 -1.09 -2.61 2.76
CA PHE A 91 -0.41 -1.59 3.55
C PHE A 91 -1.25 -1.09 4.71
N GLU A 92 -0.57 -0.73 5.79
CA GLU A 92 -1.14 0.00 6.91
C GLU A 92 -0.26 1.19 7.27
N ARG A 93 -0.88 2.26 7.76
CA ARG A 93 -0.19 3.33 8.46
C ARG A 93 -1.07 3.80 9.61
N LYS A 94 -0.52 3.75 10.82
CA LYS A 94 -1.31 3.96 12.05
C LYS A 94 -1.32 5.44 12.42
N GLY A 95 -2.42 5.88 13.04
CA GLY A 95 -2.45 7.15 13.75
C GLY A 95 -1.89 7.01 15.16
N PHE A 96 -1.98 8.09 15.94
CA PHE A 96 -1.58 8.09 17.35
C PHE A 96 -2.77 8.30 18.28
N SER A 97 -2.81 7.54 19.38
CA SER A 97 -3.80 7.66 20.45
C SER A 97 -3.14 7.41 21.82
N GLY A 98 -3.93 7.45 22.90
CA GLY A 98 -3.44 7.11 24.24
C GLY A 98 -2.19 7.86 24.68
N ASP A 99 -1.30 7.15 25.37
CA ASP A 99 -0.08 7.70 25.94
C ASP A 99 0.95 8.08 24.86
N ALA A 100 0.97 7.36 23.73
CA ALA A 100 1.78 7.73 22.57
C ALA A 100 1.43 9.13 22.04
N LEU A 101 0.12 9.45 21.95
CA LEU A 101 -0.34 10.77 21.51
C LEU A 101 -0.01 11.86 22.54
N LEU A 102 -0.11 11.56 23.84
CA LEU A 102 0.27 12.50 24.89
C LEU A 102 1.76 12.85 24.81
N GLN A 103 2.61 11.83 24.68
CA GLN A 103 4.05 11.99 24.50
C GLN A 103 4.39 12.86 23.28
N LEU A 104 3.78 12.60 22.12
CA LEU A 104 3.98 13.43 20.93
C LEU A 104 3.55 14.89 21.16
N ARG A 105 2.44 15.12 21.87
CA ARG A 105 1.94 16.48 22.15
C ARG A 105 2.87 17.26 23.07
N GLU A 106 3.47 16.60 24.06
CA GLU A 106 4.48 17.22 24.93
C GLU A 106 5.71 17.64 24.12
N TRP A 107 6.26 16.72 23.31
CA TRP A 107 7.39 17.02 22.43
C TRP A 107 7.08 18.10 21.39
N ALA A 108 5.86 18.13 20.86
CA ALA A 108 5.44 19.10 19.85
C ALA A 108 5.42 20.56 20.37
N GLN A 109 5.38 20.77 21.68
CA GLN A 109 5.52 22.12 22.26
C GLN A 109 6.89 22.73 21.98
N GLN A 110 7.92 21.90 21.88
CA GLN A 110 9.29 22.29 21.58
C GLN A 110 9.66 22.04 20.11
N SER A 111 8.98 21.10 19.45
CA SER A 111 9.24 20.69 18.06
C SER A 111 7.95 20.63 17.23
N PRO A 112 7.50 21.76 16.65
CA PRO A 112 6.23 21.81 15.91
C PRO A 112 6.14 20.89 14.69
N GLN A 113 7.24 20.37 14.14
CA GLN A 113 7.15 19.43 13.02
C GLN A 113 6.46 18.12 13.41
N LEU A 114 6.47 17.76 14.70
CA LEU A 114 5.77 16.58 15.22
C LEU A 114 4.25 16.67 15.09
N TYR A 115 3.69 17.87 14.84
CA TYR A 115 2.28 18.00 14.50
C TYR A 115 1.90 17.24 13.22
N LYS A 116 2.86 16.96 12.32
CA LYS A 116 2.65 16.07 11.17
C LYS A 116 2.19 14.68 11.62
N LEU A 117 2.77 14.12 12.69
CA LEU A 117 2.38 12.81 13.24
C LEU A 117 1.06 12.89 14.00
N ILE A 118 0.87 13.95 14.80
CA ILE A 118 -0.35 14.17 15.59
C ILE A 118 -1.60 14.31 14.68
N ALA A 119 -1.45 14.96 13.53
CA ALA A 119 -2.53 15.20 12.58
C ALA A 119 -2.91 13.98 11.73
N MET A 120 -2.15 12.88 11.82
CA MET A 120 -2.38 11.70 10.99
C MET A 120 -3.73 11.04 11.27
N ARG A 121 -4.37 10.58 10.20
CA ARG A 121 -5.43 9.57 10.24
C ARG A 121 -4.83 8.19 9.95
N PRO A 122 -5.33 7.13 10.59
CA PRO A 122 -5.04 5.77 10.17
C PRO A 122 -5.41 5.57 8.70
N LYS A 123 -4.57 4.85 7.95
CA LYS A 123 -4.73 4.59 6.52
C LYS A 123 -4.46 3.11 6.22
N TRP A 124 -5.25 2.52 5.33
CA TRP A 124 -5.05 1.17 4.79
C TRP A 124 -5.03 1.22 3.28
N GLY A 125 -4.28 0.32 2.67
CA GLY A 125 -4.10 0.28 1.21
C GLY A 125 -4.04 -1.14 0.71
N LEU A 126 -4.61 -1.35 -0.48
CA LEU A 126 -4.46 -2.54 -1.30
C LEU A 126 -3.74 -2.11 -2.57
N ASP A 127 -2.66 -2.79 -2.92
CA ASP A 127 -1.84 -2.47 -4.08
C ASP A 127 -1.50 -3.76 -4.83
N PHE A 128 -1.97 -3.84 -6.08
CA PHE A 128 -1.88 -5.05 -6.89
C PHE A 128 -1.51 -4.71 -8.33
N SER A 129 -0.48 -5.38 -8.83
CA SER A 129 0.04 -5.20 -10.17
C SER A 129 0.43 -6.53 -10.81
N ILE A 130 -0.08 -6.76 -12.01
CA ILE A 130 0.30 -7.87 -12.90
C ILE A 130 0.92 -7.29 -14.17
N ASP A 131 2.07 -7.84 -14.54
CA ASP A 131 2.73 -7.55 -15.80
C ASP A 131 2.58 -8.75 -16.75
N TYR A 132 2.80 -8.48 -18.03
CA TYR A 132 2.91 -9.48 -19.08
C TYR A 132 4.21 -9.29 -19.85
N CYS A 133 4.92 -10.39 -20.09
CA CYS A 133 6.02 -10.45 -21.04
C CYS A 133 6.01 -11.76 -21.82
N ASP A 134 6.38 -11.75 -23.10
CA ASP A 134 6.47 -12.97 -23.91
C ASP A 134 7.78 -13.08 -24.72
N GLU A 135 7.96 -14.23 -25.38
CA GLU A 135 9.11 -14.56 -26.19
C GLU A 135 9.24 -13.68 -27.45
N GLU A 136 8.15 -13.08 -27.91
CA GLU A 136 8.10 -12.11 -29.02
C GLU A 136 8.52 -10.70 -28.59
N GLY A 137 8.72 -10.47 -27.28
CA GLY A 137 9.12 -9.18 -26.73
C GLY A 137 7.96 -8.22 -26.49
N ASN A 138 6.71 -8.69 -26.48
CA ASN A 138 5.61 -7.90 -25.98
C ASN A 138 5.78 -7.74 -24.48
N VAL A 139 5.74 -6.50 -23.99
CA VAL A 139 5.86 -6.17 -22.57
C VAL A 139 4.89 -5.05 -22.24
N PHE A 140 4.05 -5.26 -21.22
CA PHE A 140 3.15 -4.23 -20.72
C PHE A 140 2.63 -4.58 -19.32
N GLU A 141 2.23 -3.56 -18.57
CA GLU A 141 1.45 -3.72 -17.36
C GLU A 141 0.02 -4.13 -17.73
N LEU A 142 -0.39 -5.34 -17.32
CA LEU A 142 -1.71 -5.88 -17.62
C LEU A 142 -2.77 -5.22 -16.74
N LEU A 143 -2.51 -5.11 -15.45
CA LEU A 143 -3.37 -4.39 -14.50
C LEU A 143 -2.49 -3.82 -13.39
N HIS A 144 -2.66 -2.53 -13.11
CA HIS A 144 -2.34 -1.94 -11.82
C HIS A 144 -3.65 -1.52 -11.18
N TRP A 145 -3.80 -1.79 -9.89
CA TRP A 145 -4.97 -1.37 -9.14
C TRP A 145 -4.59 -1.07 -7.70
N GLU A 146 -4.74 0.19 -7.32
CA GLU A 146 -4.53 0.67 -5.96
C GLU A 146 -5.84 1.19 -5.33
N PHE A 147 -6.08 0.81 -4.07
CA PHE A 147 -7.24 1.29 -3.31
C PHE A 147 -6.90 1.57 -1.84
N ASP A 148 -6.78 2.86 -1.55
CA ASP A 148 -6.54 3.46 -0.26
C ASP A 148 -7.82 3.79 0.48
N GLY A 149 -7.78 3.85 1.81
CA GLY A 149 -8.84 4.46 2.60
C GLY A 149 -8.47 4.72 4.05
N PHE A 150 -9.33 5.46 4.74
CA PHE A 150 -9.18 5.81 6.15
C PHE A 150 -10.17 5.06 7.06
N ASP A 151 -10.96 4.16 6.50
CA ASP A 151 -11.90 3.30 7.25
C ASP A 151 -11.52 1.83 7.09
N TYR A 152 -11.29 1.16 8.21
CA TYR A 152 -10.88 -0.25 8.24
C TYR A 152 -11.93 -1.14 7.57
N GLN A 153 -13.22 -0.94 7.88
CA GLN A 153 -14.28 -1.83 7.43
C GLN A 153 -14.51 -1.71 5.92
N GLU A 154 -14.42 -0.50 5.38
CA GLU A 154 -14.46 -0.24 3.94
C GLU A 154 -13.37 -1.02 3.21
N ILE A 155 -12.12 -0.89 3.66
CA ILE A 155 -10.98 -1.52 2.99
C ILE A 155 -10.98 -3.03 3.18
N TYR A 156 -11.39 -3.52 4.36
CA TYR A 156 -11.60 -4.95 4.60
C TYR A 156 -12.67 -5.54 3.66
N ASN A 157 -13.81 -4.88 3.51
CA ASN A 157 -14.88 -5.33 2.59
C ASN A 157 -14.42 -5.26 1.14
N LYS A 158 -13.69 -4.20 0.76
CA LYS A 158 -13.14 -4.06 -0.58
C LYS A 158 -12.14 -5.19 -0.90
N LYS A 159 -11.28 -5.55 0.06
CA LYS A 159 -10.36 -6.69 -0.05
C LYS A 159 -11.09 -7.98 -0.40
N ILE A 160 -12.14 -8.33 0.33
CA ILE A 160 -12.91 -9.56 0.06
C ILE A 160 -13.48 -9.55 -1.36
N HIS A 161 -14.11 -8.45 -1.75
CA HIS A 161 -14.73 -8.32 -3.07
C HIS A 161 -13.71 -8.44 -4.21
N ILE A 162 -12.57 -7.75 -4.10
CA ILE A 162 -11.56 -7.76 -5.14
C ILE A 162 -10.77 -9.09 -5.15
N GLU A 163 -10.62 -9.77 -4.02
CA GLU A 163 -10.03 -11.12 -3.96
C GLU A 163 -10.80 -12.12 -4.81
N GLU A 164 -12.14 -12.14 -4.66
CA GLU A 164 -13.02 -12.99 -5.48
C GLU A 164 -12.87 -12.69 -6.98
N PHE A 165 -12.74 -11.40 -7.33
CA PHE A 165 -12.50 -11.00 -8.71
C PHE A 165 -11.12 -11.47 -9.22
N LEU A 166 -10.05 -11.20 -8.49
CA LEU A 166 -8.68 -11.44 -8.96
C LEU A 166 -8.38 -12.94 -9.16
N ILE A 167 -8.85 -13.81 -8.26
CA ILE A 167 -8.63 -15.26 -8.37
C ILE A 167 -9.42 -15.93 -9.50
N THR A 168 -10.47 -15.27 -10.00
CA THR A 168 -11.31 -15.83 -11.08
C THR A 168 -10.84 -15.44 -12.48
N GLN A 169 -9.84 -14.57 -12.60
CA GLN A 169 -9.34 -14.15 -13.90
C GLN A 169 -8.41 -15.19 -14.54
N ASP A 170 -8.61 -15.43 -15.84
CA ASP A 170 -7.57 -16.02 -16.70
C ASP A 170 -6.66 -14.90 -17.21
N TRP A 171 -5.56 -14.68 -16.49
CA TRP A 171 -4.63 -13.58 -16.78
C TRP A 171 -3.93 -13.73 -18.14
N GLU A 172 -3.72 -14.95 -18.63
CA GLU A 172 -3.10 -15.17 -19.93
C GLU A 172 -4.07 -14.83 -21.06
N GLU A 173 -5.34 -15.22 -20.94
CA GLU A 173 -6.38 -14.85 -21.89
C GLU A 173 -6.61 -13.33 -21.89
N ARG A 174 -6.65 -12.70 -20.71
CA ARG A 174 -6.80 -11.25 -20.57
C ARG A 174 -5.64 -10.49 -21.22
N ALA A 175 -4.40 -10.94 -21.03
CA ALA A 175 -3.24 -10.34 -21.67
C ALA A 175 -3.34 -10.37 -23.20
N LYS A 176 -3.70 -11.52 -23.78
CA LYS A 176 -3.88 -11.66 -25.24
C LYS A 176 -4.95 -10.72 -25.77
N LYS A 177 -6.11 -10.64 -25.11
CA LYS A 177 -7.19 -9.72 -25.49
C LYS A 177 -6.79 -8.25 -25.38
N MET A 178 -6.00 -7.89 -24.37
CA MET A 178 -5.51 -6.52 -24.21
C MET A 178 -4.46 -6.18 -25.27
N LEU A 179 -3.60 -7.14 -25.63
CA LEU A 179 -2.63 -6.99 -26.71
C LEU A 179 -3.30 -6.81 -28.09
N GLU A 180 -4.41 -7.49 -28.35
CA GLU A 180 -5.24 -7.28 -29.55
C GLU A 180 -5.80 -5.84 -29.65
N GLN A 181 -6.00 -5.17 -28.50
CA GLN A 181 -6.51 -3.80 -28.39
C GLN A 181 -5.40 -2.77 -28.11
N LYS A 182 -4.14 -3.11 -28.37
CA LYS A 182 -2.98 -2.27 -28.02
C LYS A 182 -3.09 -0.81 -28.47
N ASP A 183 -3.61 -0.59 -29.68
CA ASP A 183 -3.73 0.75 -30.26
C ASP A 183 -4.70 1.65 -29.47
N ASP A 184 -5.63 1.07 -28.72
CA ASP A 184 -6.65 1.81 -27.95
C ASP A 184 -6.09 2.39 -26.64
N TRP A 185 -5.01 1.82 -26.10
CA TRP A 185 -4.53 2.18 -24.76
C TRP A 185 -3.05 2.52 -24.69
N HIS A 186 -2.19 1.97 -25.56
CA HIS A 186 -0.74 2.09 -25.40
C HIS A 186 -0.20 3.52 -25.55
N SER A 187 -0.93 4.38 -26.25
CA SER A 187 -0.57 5.79 -26.43
C SER A 187 -1.15 6.73 -25.38
N LEU A 188 -2.04 6.23 -24.52
CA LEU A 188 -2.68 6.99 -23.46
C LEU A 188 -1.69 7.34 -22.35
N ASP A 189 -1.98 8.42 -21.61
CA ASP A 189 -1.21 8.74 -20.42
C ASP A 189 -1.47 7.76 -19.26
N PHE A 190 -0.75 7.92 -18.15
CA PHE A 190 -0.86 7.02 -17.01
C PHE A 190 -2.30 6.90 -16.46
N PHE A 191 -3.00 8.02 -16.28
CA PHE A 191 -4.34 8.00 -15.67
C PHE A 191 -5.39 7.48 -16.66
N GLU A 192 -5.24 7.82 -17.94
CA GLU A 192 -6.08 7.30 -19.01
C GLU A 192 -5.89 5.79 -19.20
N GLN A 193 -4.66 5.27 -19.10
CA GLN A 193 -4.40 3.83 -19.11
C GLN A 193 -5.02 3.13 -17.90
N SER A 194 -4.87 3.68 -16.69
CA SER A 194 -5.51 3.14 -15.47
C SER A 194 -7.04 3.07 -15.63
N GLU A 195 -7.66 4.12 -16.15
CA GLU A 195 -9.10 4.14 -16.43
C GLU A 195 -9.51 3.15 -17.52
N TRP A 196 -8.74 3.06 -18.60
CA TRP A 196 -9.01 2.07 -19.65
C TRP A 196 -8.94 0.63 -19.12
N LYS A 197 -7.91 0.31 -18.32
CA LYS A 197 -7.72 -1.03 -17.76
C LYS A 197 -8.83 -1.38 -16.77
N THR A 198 -9.18 -0.49 -15.86
CA THR A 198 -10.29 -0.74 -14.91
C THR A 198 -11.62 -0.98 -15.64
N HIS A 199 -11.89 -0.27 -16.74
CA HIS A 199 -13.04 -0.56 -17.60
C HIS A 199 -12.93 -1.90 -18.34
N PHE A 200 -11.77 -2.23 -18.90
CA PHE A 200 -11.52 -3.52 -19.58
C PHE A 200 -11.74 -4.73 -18.65
N PHE A 201 -11.35 -4.59 -17.38
CA PHE A 201 -11.55 -5.61 -16.35
C PHE A 201 -12.94 -5.56 -15.70
N GLY A 202 -13.68 -4.45 -15.85
CA GLY A 202 -15.01 -4.27 -15.26
C GLY A 202 -14.96 -4.06 -13.74
N ILE A 203 -13.91 -3.42 -13.24
CA ILE A 203 -13.71 -3.13 -11.81
C ILE A 203 -13.77 -1.63 -11.53
N ASP A 204 -13.96 -1.28 -10.26
CA ASP A 204 -13.97 0.11 -9.82
C ASP A 204 -12.64 0.81 -10.10
N LYS A 205 -12.73 2.12 -10.37
CA LYS A 205 -11.58 3.00 -10.53
C LYS A 205 -10.69 2.97 -9.27
N GLU A 206 -9.39 3.08 -9.50
CA GLU A 206 -8.39 3.20 -8.45
C GLU A 206 -8.64 4.40 -7.55
N ARG A 207 -8.24 4.28 -6.27
CA ARG A 207 -8.29 5.36 -5.29
C ARG A 207 -6.97 5.41 -4.55
N PHE A 208 -6.10 6.33 -4.92
CA PHE A 208 -4.75 6.43 -4.37
C PHE A 208 -4.36 7.90 -4.12
N LYS A 209 -3.16 8.12 -3.59
CA LYS A 209 -2.63 9.47 -3.27
C LYS A 209 -3.49 10.25 -2.27
N MET A 210 -4.20 9.55 -1.38
CA MET A 210 -5.02 10.18 -0.34
C MET A 210 -4.14 10.80 0.76
N VAL A 211 -4.23 12.13 0.94
CA VAL A 211 -3.48 12.86 1.98
C VAL A 211 -3.97 12.46 3.37
N LEU A 212 -3.05 11.99 4.21
CA LEU A 212 -3.35 11.33 5.48
C LEU A 212 -3.75 12.28 6.63
N TRP A 213 -3.46 13.58 6.54
CA TRP A 213 -3.79 14.54 7.60
C TRP A 213 -5.27 14.87 7.66
N LYS A 214 -5.81 15.06 8.87
CA LYS A 214 -7.21 15.47 9.14
C LYS A 214 -7.55 16.85 8.61
#